data_AF-A0A495B1F1-F1
#
_entry.id   AF-A0A495B1F1-F1
#
_cell.length_a   1.000
_cell.length_b   1.000
_cell.length_c   1.000
_cell.angle_alpha   90.00
_cell.angle_beta   90.00
_cell.angle_gamma   90.00
#
_symmetry.space_group_name_H-M   'P 1'
#
loop_
_entity.id
_entity.type
_entity.pdbx_description
1 polymer ?
#
loop_
_entity_poly.entity_id
_entity_poly.type
_entity_poly.pdbx_seq_one_letter_code
_entity_poly.pdbx_strand_id
1 'polypeptide(L)'
;MEIKLNNPHGTVWLRLAAVYFVVGVWLGIYMGASGDRSLYPVHAHLNLLGWVSMALFGILFRKFPAMGASPLARIQFWLYNLGLPLLMLAVAAIHRGYRAMEPVAGVASIALGIAVLLFALNVFRNAGN
;
A
#
# COMPACT_ATOMS: atom_id res chain seq x y z
N MET A 1 29.60 5.65 11.28
CA MET A 1 28.49 4.70 11.04
C MET A 1 27.95 4.98 9.64
N GLU A 2 28.53 4.37 8.62
CA GLU A 2 27.99 4.47 7.26
C GLU A 2 26.69 3.69 7.19
N ILE A 3 25.57 4.41 7.08
CA ILE A 3 24.29 3.82 6.72
C ILE A 3 24.46 3.35 5.27
N LYS A 4 24.74 2.07 5.05
CA LYS A 4 24.72 1.46 3.72
C LYS A 4 23.30 1.62 3.14
N LEU A 5 23.08 2.71 2.39
CA LEU A 5 21.80 3.14 1.82
C LEU A 5 21.27 2.23 0.70
N ASN A 6 22.00 1.16 0.36
CA ASN A 6 21.79 0.38 -0.86
C ASN A 6 20.99 -0.91 -0.61
N ASN A 7 19.93 -0.85 0.21
CA ASN A 7 18.91 -1.91 0.21
C ASN A 7 17.84 -1.54 -0.85
N PRO A 8 17.84 -2.17 -2.04
CA PRO A 8 16.87 -1.85 -3.09
C PRO A 8 15.43 -2.12 -2.63
N HIS A 9 15.24 -3.08 -1.71
CA HIS A 9 13.91 -3.52 -1.26
C HIS A 9 13.18 -2.45 -0.46
N GLY A 10 13.85 -1.70 0.42
CA GLY A 10 13.19 -0.65 1.20
C GLY A 10 12.97 0.66 0.42
N THR A 11 13.88 0.97 -0.51
CA THR A 11 13.81 2.22 -1.28
C THR A 11 12.65 2.23 -2.28
N VAL A 12 12.32 1.09 -2.88
CA VAL A 12 11.17 1.00 -3.80
C VAL A 12 9.84 1.28 -3.08
N TRP A 13 9.66 0.78 -1.84
CA TRP A 13 8.47 1.08 -1.03
C TRP A 13 8.34 2.57 -0.71
N LEU A 14 9.45 3.25 -0.40
CA LEU A 14 9.44 4.71 -0.16
C LEU A 14 9.06 5.50 -1.42
N ARG A 15 9.58 5.10 -2.58
CA ARG A 15 9.22 5.73 -3.86
C ARG A 15 7.73 5.55 -4.17
N LEU A 16 7.21 4.35 -3.99
CA LEU A 16 5.79 4.06 -4.18
C LEU A 16 4.92 4.83 -3.18
N ALA A 17 5.32 4.86 -1.90
CA ALA A 17 4.64 5.64 -0.88
C ALA A 17 4.50 7.10 -1.31
N ALA A 18 5.59 7.73 -1.77
CA ALA A 18 5.57 9.11 -2.24
C ALA A 18 4.61 9.32 -3.42
N VAL A 19 4.53 8.38 -4.36
CA VAL A 19 3.55 8.43 -5.46
C VAL A 19 2.13 8.37 -4.91
N TYR A 20 1.82 7.44 -4.01
CA TYR A 20 0.50 7.34 -3.38
C TYR A 20 0.13 8.58 -2.56
N PHE A 21 1.10 9.21 -1.90
CA PHE A 21 0.89 10.46 -1.17
C PHE A 21 0.49 11.59 -2.10
N VAL A 22 1.20 11.75 -3.21
CA VAL A 22 0.85 12.74 -4.24
C VAL A 22 -0.57 12.49 -4.73
N VAL A 23 -0.88 11.26 -5.17
CA VAL A 23 -2.23 10.92 -5.66
C VAL A 23 -3.31 11.17 -4.60
N GLY A 24 -3.06 10.78 -3.34
CA GLY A 24 -3.97 10.97 -2.23
C GLY A 24 -4.26 12.45 -1.93
N VAL A 25 -3.23 13.29 -1.92
CA VAL A 25 -3.35 14.75 -1.69
C VAL A 25 -4.12 15.40 -2.84
N TRP A 26 -3.79 15.09 -4.09
CA TRP A 26 -4.49 15.64 -5.26
C TRP A 26 -5.97 15.23 -5.29
N LEU A 27 -6.29 13.99 -4.91
CA LEU A 27 -7.69 13.56 -4.75
C LEU A 27 -8.39 14.34 -3.63
N GLY A 28 -7.70 14.61 -2.52
CA GLY A 28 -8.22 15.45 -1.43
C GLY A 28 -8.56 16.86 -1.88
N ILE A 29 -7.67 17.49 -2.64
CA ILE A 29 -7.87 18.82 -3.23
C ILE A 29 -9.08 18.80 -4.17
N TYR A 30 -9.18 17.81 -5.06
CA TYR A 30 -10.30 17.65 -5.97
C TYR A 30 -11.65 17.52 -5.23
N MET A 31 -11.72 16.70 -4.17
CA MET A 31 -12.92 16.55 -3.37
C MET A 31 -13.28 17.83 -2.62
N GLY A 32 -12.28 18.55 -2.11
CA GLY A 32 -12.49 19.85 -1.46
C GLY A 32 -13.04 20.90 -2.41
N ALA A 33 -12.51 20.97 -3.63
CA ALA A 33 -12.96 21.91 -4.66
C ALA A 33 -14.34 21.58 -5.25
N SER A 34 -14.66 20.30 -5.42
CA SER A 34 -15.93 19.86 -6.01
C SER A 34 -17.07 19.74 -4.99
N GLY A 35 -16.76 19.63 -3.70
CA GLY A 35 -17.75 19.29 -2.66
C GLY A 35 -18.24 17.83 -2.71
N ASP A 36 -17.81 17.04 -3.70
CA ASP A 36 -18.13 15.63 -3.87
C ASP A 36 -17.30 14.76 -2.92
N ARG A 37 -17.99 14.11 -1.99
CA ARG A 37 -17.39 13.27 -0.95
C ARG A 37 -17.48 11.77 -1.25
N SER A 38 -17.97 11.39 -2.44
CA SER A 38 -18.13 9.99 -2.85
C SER A 38 -16.82 9.19 -2.80
N LEU A 39 -15.67 9.85 -3.01
CA LEU A 39 -14.35 9.21 -3.04
C LEU A 39 -13.59 9.29 -1.70
N TYR A 40 -14.26 9.66 -0.60
CA TYR A 40 -13.66 9.67 0.74
C TYR A 40 -12.98 8.35 1.11
N PRO A 41 -13.60 7.17 0.88
CA PRO A 41 -12.93 5.91 1.16
C PRO A 41 -11.64 5.75 0.36
N VAL A 42 -11.65 6.07 -0.93
CA VAL A 42 -10.45 5.96 -1.80
C VAL A 42 -9.34 6.88 -1.30
N HIS A 43 -9.65 8.13 -0.98
CA HIS A 43 -8.68 9.08 -0.43
C HIS A 43 -8.06 8.58 0.89
N ALA A 44 -8.88 8.07 1.80
CA ALA A 44 -8.39 7.53 3.07
C ALA A 44 -7.46 6.33 2.85
N HIS A 45 -7.82 5.40 1.97
CA HIS A 45 -7.01 4.20 1.70
C HIS A 45 -5.72 4.53 0.96
N LEU A 46 -5.72 5.49 0.01
CA LEU A 46 -4.50 5.95 -0.65
C LEU A 46 -3.49 6.53 0.35
N ASN A 47 -3.96 7.30 1.34
CA ASN A 47 -3.09 7.88 2.35
C ASN A 47 -2.67 6.85 3.43
N LEU A 48 -3.55 5.96 3.87
CA LEU A 48 -3.23 4.99 4.93
C LEU A 48 -2.51 3.74 4.41
N LEU A 49 -3.06 3.06 3.41
CA LEU A 49 -2.49 1.85 2.82
C LEU A 49 -1.38 2.16 1.81
N GLY A 50 -1.56 3.21 1.01
CA GLY A 50 -0.52 3.70 0.11
C GLY A 50 0.59 4.40 0.88
N TRP A 51 0.39 5.66 1.25
CA TRP A 51 1.44 6.49 1.83
C TRP A 51 2.00 5.94 3.15
N VAL A 52 1.19 5.87 4.22
CA VAL A 52 1.69 5.56 5.57
C VAL A 52 2.23 4.14 5.65
N SER A 53 1.46 3.15 5.21
CA SER A 53 1.86 1.74 5.33
C SER A 53 3.09 1.42 4.47
N MET A 54 3.15 1.88 3.21
CA MET A 54 4.34 1.65 2.37
C MET A 54 5.57 2.40 2.89
N ALA A 55 5.40 3.61 3.44
CA ALA A 55 6.51 4.32 4.07
C ALA A 55 7.08 3.52 5.26
N LEU A 56 6.20 2.97 6.10
CA LEU A 56 6.57 2.10 7.21
C LEU A 56 7.26 0.82 6.73
N PHE A 57 6.76 0.15 5.68
CA PHE A 57 7.42 -1.02 5.10
C PHE A 57 8.84 -0.68 4.62
N GLY A 58 9.00 0.45 3.92
CA GLY A 58 10.29 0.92 3.43
C GLY A 58 11.28 1.22 4.56
N ILE A 59 10.82 1.91 5.62
CA ILE A 59 11.64 2.20 6.81
C ILE A 59 12.04 0.89 7.52
N LEU A 60 11.07 -0.01 7.76
CA LEU A 60 11.31 -1.27 8.46
C LEU A 60 12.25 -2.18 7.68
N PHE A 61 12.12 -2.29 6.36
CA PHE A 61 13.02 -3.12 5.55
C PHE A 61 14.43 -2.53 5.42
N ARG A 62 14.58 -1.21 5.59
CA ARG A 62 15.90 -0.56 5.71
C ARG A 62 16.52 -0.80 7.10
N LYS A 63 15.70 -0.75 8.16
CA LYS A 63 16.14 -0.97 9.54
C LYS A 63 16.45 -2.44 9.84
N PHE A 64 15.66 -3.36 9.29
CA PHE A 64 15.77 -4.80 9.45
C PHE A 64 15.93 -5.46 8.06
N PRO A 65 17.15 -5.48 7.49
CA PRO A 65 17.39 -5.99 6.14
C PRO A 65 16.92 -7.43 5.91
N ALA A 66 16.98 -8.28 6.95
CA ALA A 66 16.49 -9.67 6.91
C ALA A 66 14.99 -9.75 6.56
N MET A 67 14.18 -8.80 7.03
CA MET A 67 12.77 -8.71 6.65
C MET A 67 12.62 -8.43 5.15
N GLY A 68 13.41 -7.49 4.61
CA GLY A 68 13.31 -7.09 3.20
C GLY A 68 13.82 -8.16 2.22
N ALA A 69 14.75 -9.01 2.66
CA ALA A 69 15.31 -10.10 1.85
C ALA A 69 14.49 -11.40 1.89
N SER A 70 13.45 -11.48 2.73
CA SER A 70 12.70 -12.72 2.93
C SER A 70 11.77 -13.05 1.75
N PRO A 71 11.48 -14.34 1.49
CA PRO A 71 10.47 -14.73 0.50
C PRO A 71 9.08 -14.16 0.80
N LEU A 72 8.75 -13.99 2.09
CA LEU A 72 7.50 -13.38 2.56
C LEU A 72 7.38 -11.94 2.06
N ALA A 73 8.45 -11.14 2.16
CA ALA A 73 8.47 -9.76 1.67
C ALA A 73 8.28 -9.68 0.15
N ARG A 74 8.83 -10.63 -0.62
CA ARG A 74 8.64 -10.68 -2.07
C ARG A 74 7.18 -10.95 -2.44
N ILE A 75 6.54 -11.91 -1.80
CA ILE A 75 5.12 -12.22 -2.06
C ILE A 75 4.22 -11.07 -1.60
N GLN A 76 4.47 -10.53 -0.40
CA GLN A 76 3.81 -9.32 0.09
C GLN A 76 3.91 -8.18 -0.94
N PHE A 77 5.11 -7.92 -1.46
CA PHE A 77 5.34 -6.82 -2.40
C PHE A 77 4.43 -6.90 -3.62
N TRP A 78 4.34 -8.07 -4.26
CA TRP A 78 3.51 -8.23 -5.45
C TRP A 78 2.01 -8.18 -5.13
N LEU A 79 1.56 -8.88 -4.09
CA LEU A 79 0.15 -8.85 -3.69
C LEU A 79 -0.31 -7.44 -3.32
N TYR A 80 0.51 -6.69 -2.58
CA TYR A 80 0.18 -5.34 -2.15
C TYR A 80 0.16 -4.34 -3.32
N ASN A 81 1.18 -4.37 -4.19
CA ASN A 81 1.30 -3.41 -5.29
C ASN A 81 0.36 -3.67 -6.47
N LEU A 82 -0.11 -4.91 -6.65
CA LEU A 82 -1.16 -5.21 -7.62
C LEU A 82 -2.55 -5.04 -7.01
N GLY A 83 -2.73 -5.49 -5.76
CA GLY A 83 -4.02 -5.44 -5.08
C GLY A 83 -4.46 -4.02 -4.74
N LEU A 84 -3.55 -3.13 -4.32
CA LEU A 84 -3.93 -1.79 -3.87
C LEU A 84 -4.49 -0.94 -5.02
N PRO A 85 -3.82 -0.78 -6.19
CA PRO A 85 -4.42 -0.08 -7.33
C PRO A 85 -5.75 -0.69 -7.75
N LEU A 86 -5.83 -2.02 -7.82
CA LEU A 86 -7.05 -2.71 -8.22
C LEU A 86 -8.21 -2.42 -7.25
N LEU A 87 -7.94 -2.45 -5.95
CA LEU A 87 -8.92 -2.10 -4.92
C LEU A 87 -9.36 -0.64 -5.04
N MET A 88 -8.41 0.29 -5.24
CA MET A 88 -8.73 1.72 -5.36
C MET A 88 -9.60 2.01 -6.58
N LEU A 89 -9.30 1.40 -7.72
CA LEU A 89 -10.10 1.54 -8.94
C LEU A 89 -11.49 0.92 -8.78
N ALA A 90 -11.59 -0.28 -8.18
CA ALA A 90 -12.87 -0.94 -7.96
C ALA A 90 -13.75 -0.16 -6.99
N VAL A 91 -13.20 0.31 -5.86
CA VAL A 91 -13.93 1.11 -4.87
C VAL A 91 -14.38 2.45 -5.48
N ALA A 92 -13.52 3.13 -6.24
CA ALA A 92 -13.90 4.35 -6.95
C ALA A 92 -15.08 4.10 -7.92
N ALA A 93 -15.02 3.02 -8.69
CA ALA A 93 -16.07 2.65 -9.63
C ALA A 93 -17.40 2.34 -8.93
N ILE A 94 -17.38 1.59 -7.81
CA ILE A 94 -18.58 1.29 -7.01
C ILE A 94 -19.24 2.58 -6.53
N HIS A 95 -18.45 3.54 -6.02
CA HIS A 95 -18.96 4.83 -5.53
C HIS A 95 -19.44 5.76 -6.66
N ARG A 96 -19.08 5.46 -7.92
CA ARG A 96 -19.60 6.11 -9.13
C ARG A 96 -20.79 5.37 -9.75
N GLY A 97 -21.30 4.32 -9.10
CA GLY A 97 -22.50 3.57 -9.51
C GLY A 97 -22.23 2.23 -10.21
N TYR A 98 -20.97 1.87 -10.46
CA TYR A 98 -20.60 0.62 -11.14
C TYR A 98 -20.54 -0.56 -10.16
N ARG A 99 -21.71 -1.02 -9.69
CA ARG A 99 -21.82 -2.11 -8.71
C ARG A 99 -21.23 -3.46 -9.17
N ALA A 100 -21.10 -3.67 -10.48
CA ALA A 100 -20.45 -4.86 -11.03
C ALA A 100 -18.97 -5.02 -10.60
N MET A 101 -18.36 -3.98 -10.03
CA MET A 101 -16.99 -4.01 -9.51
C MET A 101 -16.89 -4.54 -8.07
N GLU A 102 -18.01 -4.81 -7.38
CA GLU A 102 -18.02 -5.38 -6.02
C GLU A 102 -17.19 -6.68 -5.89
N PRO A 103 -17.30 -7.68 -6.80
CA PRO A 103 -16.48 -8.89 -6.74
C PRO A 103 -14.98 -8.60 -6.92
N VAL A 104 -14.63 -7.65 -7.79
CA VAL A 104 -13.24 -7.23 -8.02
C VAL A 104 -12.66 -6.60 -6.75
N ALA A 105 -13.43 -5.73 -6.07
CA ALA A 105 -13.05 -5.17 -4.79
C ALA A 105 -12.87 -6.25 -3.71
N GLY A 106 -13.74 -7.28 -3.69
CA GLY A 106 -13.63 -8.42 -2.78
C GLY A 106 -12.32 -9.20 -2.98
N VAL A 107 -12.00 -9.59 -4.21
CA VAL A 107 -10.76 -10.32 -4.53
C VAL A 107 -9.52 -9.48 -4.21
N ALA A 108 -9.52 -8.20 -4.58
CA ALA A 108 -8.41 -7.29 -4.30
C ALA A 108 -8.21 -7.09 -2.78
N SER A 109 -9.31 -7.02 -2.01
CA SER A 109 -9.27 -6.94 -0.54
C SER A 109 -8.67 -8.18 0.09
N ILE A 110 -9.03 -9.38 -0.39
CA ILE A 110 -8.45 -10.64 0.09
C ILE A 110 -6.94 -10.68 -0.20
N ALA A 111 -6.52 -10.30 -1.42
CA ALA A 111 -5.11 -10.24 -1.79
C ALA A 111 -4.32 -9.28 -0.88
N LEU A 112 -4.88 -8.11 -0.57
CA LEU A 112 -4.29 -7.15 0.39
C LEU A 112 -4.25 -7.71 1.81
N GLY A 113 -5.31 -8.37 2.26
CA GLY A 113 -5.36 -9.02 3.56
C GLY A 113 -4.25 -10.07 3.71
N ILE A 114 -4.05 -10.91 2.69
CA ILE A 114 -2.95 -11.88 2.65
C ILE A 114 -1.59 -11.14 2.68
N ALA A 115 -1.41 -10.06 1.92
CA ALA A 115 -0.18 -9.28 1.95
C ALA A 115 0.13 -8.73 3.35
N VAL A 116 -0.87 -8.22 4.07
CA VAL A 116 -0.73 -7.75 5.46
C VAL A 116 -0.38 -8.89 6.41
N LEU A 117 -1.00 -10.07 6.25
CA LEU A 117 -0.64 -11.25 7.04
C LEU A 117 0.82 -11.67 6.81
N LEU A 118 1.27 -11.67 5.55
CA LEU A 118 2.66 -11.98 5.22
C LEU A 118 3.63 -10.97 5.83
N PHE A 119 3.28 -9.68 5.81
CA PHE A 119 4.05 -8.65 6.50
C PHE A 119 4.15 -8.92 8.01
N ALA A 120 3.01 -9.18 8.67
CA ALA A 120 2.98 -9.47 10.10
C ALA A 120 3.83 -10.70 10.46
N LEU A 121 3.69 -11.79 9.71
CA LEU A 121 4.53 -12.99 9.88
C LEU A 121 6.00 -12.70 9.66
N ASN A 122 6.34 -11.85 8.69
CA ASN A 122 7.71 -11.44 8.42
C ASN A 122 8.31 -10.62 9.57
N VAL A 123 7.52 -9.75 10.21
CA VAL A 123 7.92 -9.03 11.43
C VAL A 123 8.29 -10.03 12.53
N PHE A 124 7.40 -10.96 12.88
CA PHE A 124 7.66 -11.91 13.96
C PHE A 124 8.82 -12.88 13.68
N ARG A 125 9.11 -13.16 12.41
CA ARG A 125 10.18 -14.11 12.02
C ARG A 125 11.54 -13.47 11.80
N ASN A 126 11.59 -12.22 11.35
CA ASN A 126 12.83 -11.61 10.84
C ASN A 126 13.14 -10.23 11.44
N ALA A 127 12.30 -9.68 12.32
CA ALA A 127 12.63 -8.45 13.04
C ALA A 127 13.52 -8.79 14.25
N GLY A 128 14.84 -8.57 14.12
CA GLY A 128 15.80 -8.70 15.23
C GLY A 128 16.53 -10.04 15.35
N ASN A 129 16.31 -10.96 14.40
CA ASN A 129 17.11 -12.16 14.22
C ASN A 129 18.32 -11.89 13.32
#